data_AF-A0A0W1E4S9-F1
#
_entry.id   AF-A0A0W1E4S9-F1
#
_cell.length_a   1.000
_cell.length_b   1.000
_cell.length_c   1.000
_cell.angle_alpha   90.00
_cell.angle_beta   90.00
_cell.angle_gamma   90.00
#
_symmetry.space_group_name_H-M   'P 1'
#
loop_
_entity.id
_entity.type
_entity.pdbx_description
1 polymer ?
#
loop_
_entity_poly.entity_id
_entity_poly.type
_entity_poly.pdbx_seq_one_letter_code
_entity_poly.pdbx_strand_id
1 'polypeptide(L)'
;MKAFLAAAMLLCGSAHAAEPSPLTMKIPPITDEQLHAGLEMGQEIEARVDGDLNGDGDPDTVYVVASPDERTVNVVLSVRSEFEAGQTLGGTFKLQPDRLGGAALSIKKGVLVIEDLTGGTTALSTTYRYRIAKGQPRMQLIGMDVTLYSRTWAHDGDEMSWNVLTGDTVTSLLKVRGSGEDASYETLYTRKFKRPARTIYMDDTPEPEFELISVTKAK
;
A
#
# COMPACT_ATOMS: atom_id res chain seq x y z
N MET A 1 -1.07 -71.00 -52.93
CA MET A 1 -1.27 -69.53 -53.01
C MET A 1 -1.54 -69.02 -51.60
N LYS A 2 -0.64 -68.19 -51.07
CA LYS A 2 -0.70 -67.61 -49.72
C LYS A 2 -1.32 -66.21 -49.83
N ALA A 3 -2.33 -65.91 -49.03
CA ALA A 3 -2.81 -64.54 -48.82
C ALA A 3 -2.79 -64.27 -47.31
N PHE A 4 -1.88 -63.42 -46.87
CA PHE A 4 -1.86 -62.84 -45.52
C PHE A 4 -2.47 -61.44 -45.63
N LEU A 5 -3.55 -61.21 -44.89
CA LEU A 5 -4.19 -59.91 -44.72
C LEU A 5 -3.53 -59.24 -43.51
N ALA A 6 -2.82 -58.12 -43.72
CA ALA A 6 -2.25 -57.32 -42.64
C ALA A 6 -3.21 -56.18 -42.29
N ALA A 7 -3.77 -56.20 -41.08
CA ALA A 7 -4.54 -55.10 -40.53
C ALA A 7 -3.59 -54.15 -39.78
N ALA A 8 -3.45 -52.91 -40.27
CA ALA A 8 -2.72 -51.86 -39.59
C ALA A 8 -3.66 -51.13 -38.61
N MET A 9 -3.49 -51.34 -37.31
CA MET A 9 -4.12 -50.53 -36.27
C MET A 9 -3.35 -49.20 -36.15
N LEU A 10 -4.00 -48.10 -36.52
CA LEU A 10 -3.57 -46.75 -36.17
C LEU A 10 -3.90 -46.48 -34.69
N LEU A 11 -2.88 -46.47 -33.85
CA LEU A 11 -2.94 -45.97 -32.49
C LEU A 11 -2.92 -44.43 -32.54
N CYS A 12 -4.10 -43.80 -32.42
CA CYS A 12 -4.20 -42.38 -32.12
C CYS A 12 -3.83 -42.17 -30.64
N GLY A 13 -2.59 -41.75 -30.38
CA GLY A 13 -2.19 -41.30 -29.05
C GLY A 13 -2.88 -39.99 -28.70
N SER A 14 -3.78 -40.02 -27.71
CA SER A 14 -4.32 -38.81 -27.10
C SER A 14 -3.20 -38.10 -26.33
N ALA A 15 -2.67 -37.01 -26.87
CA ALA A 15 -1.78 -36.13 -26.13
C ALA A 15 -2.57 -35.49 -24.98
N HIS A 16 -2.46 -36.05 -23.78
CA HIS A 16 -2.86 -35.35 -22.56
C HIS A 16 -1.85 -34.22 -22.36
N ALA A 17 -2.28 -32.98 -22.57
CA ALA A 17 -1.54 -31.81 -22.11
C ALA A 17 -1.42 -31.94 -20.58
N ALA A 18 -0.19 -32.03 -20.08
CA ALA A 18 0.06 -32.01 -18.65
C ALA A 18 -0.53 -30.72 -18.08
N GLU A 19 -1.30 -30.82 -16.99
CA GLU A 19 -1.80 -29.64 -16.30
C GLU A 19 -0.62 -28.76 -15.89
N PRO A 20 -0.69 -27.44 -16.11
CA PRO A 20 0.42 -26.55 -15.79
C PRO A 20 0.73 -26.63 -14.30
N SER A 21 2.01 -26.82 -13.98
CA SER A 21 2.47 -26.84 -12.59
C SER A 21 2.15 -25.51 -11.91
N PRO A 22 1.67 -25.50 -10.65
CA PRO A 22 1.50 -24.27 -9.87
C PRO A 22 2.74 -23.39 -9.87
N LEU A 23 3.94 -23.98 -9.89
CA LEU A 23 5.22 -23.28 -9.94
C LEU A 23 5.47 -22.49 -11.24
N THR A 24 4.75 -22.81 -12.31
CA THR A 24 4.89 -22.19 -13.63
C THR A 24 3.70 -21.32 -14.03
N MET A 25 2.61 -21.36 -13.26
CA MET A 25 1.42 -20.57 -13.53
C MET A 25 1.68 -19.10 -13.23
N LYS A 26 1.43 -18.23 -14.21
CA LYS A 26 1.41 -16.78 -14.01
C LYS A 26 0.09 -16.37 -13.38
N ILE A 27 0.14 -15.68 -12.24
CA ILE A 27 -1.04 -15.11 -11.60
C ILE A 27 -1.24 -13.70 -12.17
N PRO A 28 -2.33 -13.43 -12.92
CA PRO A 28 -2.61 -12.08 -13.38
C PRO A 28 -3.01 -11.18 -12.20
N PRO A 29 -2.85 -9.85 -12.32
CA PRO A 29 -3.38 -8.92 -11.33
C PRO A 29 -4.92 -8.99 -11.34
N ILE A 30 -5.56 -8.53 -10.26
CA ILE A 30 -7.03 -8.48 -10.17
C ILE A 30 -7.56 -7.58 -11.29
N THR A 31 -8.56 -7.97 -12.07
CA THR A 31 -9.08 -7.09 -13.13
C THR A 31 -9.98 -5.97 -12.58
N ASP A 32 -10.18 -4.91 -13.35
CA ASP A 32 -11.10 -3.83 -12.96
C ASP A 32 -12.53 -4.37 -12.79
N GLU A 33 -12.97 -5.30 -13.63
CA GLU A 33 -14.29 -5.93 -13.48
C GLU A 33 -14.41 -6.70 -12.16
N GLN A 34 -13.35 -7.40 -11.74
CA GLN A 34 -13.32 -8.11 -10.46
C GLN A 34 -13.38 -7.14 -9.28
N LEU A 35 -12.65 -6.02 -9.35
CA LEU A 35 -12.70 -4.99 -8.32
C LEU A 35 -14.10 -4.36 -8.23
N HIS A 36 -14.67 -3.98 -9.37
CA HIS A 36 -16.01 -3.37 -9.42
C HIS A 36 -17.12 -4.32 -8.98
N ALA A 37 -17.00 -5.62 -9.27
CA ALA A 37 -17.96 -6.61 -8.80
C ALA A 37 -17.97 -6.77 -7.27
N GLY A 38 -16.88 -6.40 -6.58
CA GLY A 38 -16.77 -6.43 -5.13
C GLY A 38 -17.23 -5.15 -4.41
N LEU A 39 -17.61 -4.11 -5.15
CA LEU A 39 -18.05 -2.84 -4.55
C LEU A 39 -19.50 -2.92 -4.06
N GLU A 40 -19.73 -2.34 -2.89
CA GLU A 40 -21.07 -2.08 -2.38
C GLU A 40 -21.64 -0.77 -2.96
N MET A 41 -22.94 -0.54 -2.76
CA MET A 41 -23.59 0.69 -3.22
C MET A 41 -22.94 1.92 -2.55
N GLY A 42 -22.49 2.87 -3.38
CA GLY A 42 -21.82 4.09 -2.91
C GLY A 42 -20.31 3.95 -2.73
N GLN A 43 -19.74 2.77 -2.99
CA GLN A 43 -18.29 2.59 -3.03
C GLN A 43 -17.73 2.83 -4.44
N GLU A 44 -16.49 3.30 -4.50
CA GLU A 44 -15.72 3.50 -5.73
C GLU A 44 -14.27 3.04 -5.54
N ILE A 45 -13.59 2.69 -6.64
CA ILE A 45 -12.14 2.56 -6.64
C ILE A 45 -11.54 3.95 -6.79
N GLU A 46 -10.94 4.46 -5.72
CA GLU A 46 -10.33 5.79 -5.69
C GLU A 46 -8.95 5.78 -6.36
N ALA A 47 -8.15 4.75 -6.09
CA ALA A 47 -6.81 4.60 -6.63
C ALA A 47 -6.45 3.12 -6.74
N ARG A 48 -5.57 2.80 -7.69
CA ARG A 48 -5.04 1.45 -7.90
C ARG A 48 -3.59 1.53 -8.38
N VAL A 49 -2.78 0.58 -7.93
CA VAL A 49 -1.46 0.30 -8.50
C VAL A 49 -1.22 -1.21 -8.50
N ASP A 50 -0.64 -1.72 -9.58
CA ASP A 50 -0.16 -3.09 -9.67
C ASP A 50 1.36 -3.11 -9.72
N GLY A 51 1.97 -4.12 -9.11
CA GLY A 51 3.41 -4.27 -9.10
C GLY A 51 3.88 -5.36 -8.16
N ASP A 52 5.12 -5.80 -8.33
CA ASP A 52 5.72 -6.87 -7.53
C ASP A 52 6.19 -6.33 -6.15
N LEU A 53 5.47 -6.69 -5.09
CA LEU A 53 5.78 -6.35 -3.69
C LEU A 53 6.55 -7.45 -2.96
N ASN A 54 6.31 -8.72 -3.33
CA ASN A 54 6.88 -9.88 -2.64
C ASN A 54 8.18 -10.41 -3.30
N GLY A 55 8.52 -9.94 -4.49
CA GLY A 55 9.71 -10.30 -5.26
C GLY A 55 9.60 -11.60 -6.05
N ASP A 56 8.41 -12.14 -6.27
CA ASP A 56 8.19 -13.42 -6.97
C ASP A 56 8.03 -13.27 -8.50
N GLY A 57 7.99 -12.03 -9.00
CA GLY A 57 7.87 -11.70 -10.41
C GLY A 57 6.44 -11.79 -10.97
N ASP A 58 5.43 -12.02 -10.13
CA ASP A 58 4.03 -11.81 -10.44
C ASP A 58 3.55 -10.46 -9.87
N PRO A 59 2.60 -9.79 -10.54
CA PRO A 59 2.08 -8.54 -10.03
C PRO A 59 1.15 -8.78 -8.84
N ASP A 60 1.37 -8.00 -7.78
CA ASP A 60 0.42 -7.80 -6.69
C ASP A 60 -0.49 -6.61 -7.02
N THR A 61 -1.69 -6.58 -6.45
CA THR A 61 -2.66 -5.49 -6.66
C THR A 61 -2.89 -4.72 -5.36
N VAL A 62 -2.74 -3.40 -5.42
CA VAL A 62 -3.08 -2.49 -4.32
C VAL A 62 -4.14 -1.51 -4.79
N TYR A 63 -5.20 -1.34 -4.01
CA TYR A 63 -6.29 -0.43 -4.37
C TYR A 63 -6.91 0.23 -3.14
N VAL A 64 -7.44 1.42 -3.32
CA VAL A 64 -8.22 2.15 -2.32
C VAL A 64 -9.70 2.07 -2.71
N VAL A 65 -10.51 1.53 -1.81
CA VAL A 65 -11.97 1.63 -1.89
C VAL A 65 -12.39 2.84 -1.07
N ALA A 66 -13.13 3.76 -1.69
CA ALA A 66 -13.68 4.92 -1.02
C ALA A 66 -15.20 4.87 -1.00
N SER A 67 -15.79 5.34 0.09
CA SER A 67 -17.20 5.64 0.26
C SER A 67 -17.32 7.05 0.87
N PRO A 68 -18.53 7.60 1.04
CA PRO A 68 -18.70 8.89 1.71
C PRO A 68 -18.11 8.95 3.13
N ASP A 69 -18.06 7.82 3.84
CA ASP A 69 -17.70 7.78 5.26
C ASP A 69 -16.40 7.02 5.55
N GLU A 70 -15.89 6.22 4.60
CA GLU A 70 -14.72 5.35 4.81
C GLU A 70 -13.84 5.28 3.57
N ARG A 71 -12.53 5.21 3.80
CA ARG A 71 -11.53 4.94 2.77
C ARG A 71 -10.62 3.83 3.25
N THR A 72 -10.50 2.76 2.49
CA THR A 72 -9.75 1.57 2.89
C THR A 72 -8.81 1.13 1.79
N VAL A 73 -7.52 1.04 2.12
CA VAL A 73 -6.49 0.47 1.27
C VAL A 73 -6.50 -1.03 1.45
N ASN A 74 -6.49 -1.77 0.34
CA ASN A 74 -6.39 -3.21 0.30
C ASN A 74 -5.16 -3.61 -0.51
N VAL A 75 -4.40 -4.57 0.02
CA VAL A 75 -3.26 -5.17 -0.66
C VAL A 75 -3.57 -6.65 -0.89
N VAL A 76 -3.59 -7.07 -2.15
CA VAL A 76 -3.77 -8.46 -2.53
C VAL A 76 -2.48 -8.94 -3.18
N LEU A 77 -1.90 -9.98 -2.59
CA LEU A 77 -0.65 -10.56 -3.03
C LEU A 77 -0.91 -11.77 -3.90
N SER A 78 -0.22 -11.83 -5.04
CA SER A 78 -0.02 -13.08 -5.76
C SER A 78 0.93 -13.94 -4.94
N VAL A 79 0.57 -15.20 -4.70
CA VAL A 79 1.42 -16.12 -3.93
C VAL A 79 1.51 -17.45 -4.66
N ARG A 80 2.73 -17.95 -4.77
CA ARG A 80 3.05 -19.22 -5.40
C ARG A 80 3.84 -20.13 -4.46
N SER A 81 3.41 -21.38 -4.39
CA SER A 81 4.07 -22.46 -3.68
C SER A 81 4.09 -23.72 -4.55
N GLU A 82 4.74 -24.78 -4.06
CA GLU A 82 4.76 -26.09 -4.73
C GLU A 82 3.35 -26.69 -4.91
N PHE A 83 2.41 -26.32 -4.04
CA PHE A 83 1.08 -26.91 -3.99
C PHE A 83 -0.04 -25.98 -4.47
N GLU A 84 0.19 -24.66 -4.46
CA GLU A 84 -0.84 -23.66 -4.70
C GLU A 84 -0.27 -22.43 -5.38
N ALA A 85 -1.00 -21.91 -6.37
CA ALA A 85 -0.79 -20.60 -6.96
C ALA A 85 -2.12 -19.85 -6.87
N GLY A 86 -2.13 -18.66 -6.29
CA GLY A 86 -3.36 -17.92 -6.05
C GLY A 86 -3.12 -16.53 -5.48
N GLN A 87 -4.18 -15.93 -4.94
CA GLN A 87 -4.14 -14.60 -4.35
C GLN A 87 -4.46 -14.69 -2.86
N THR A 88 -3.82 -13.86 -2.05
CA THR A 88 -4.09 -13.76 -0.61
C THR A 88 -4.07 -12.31 -0.16
N LEU A 89 -4.73 -12.01 0.96
CA LEU A 89 -4.75 -10.66 1.51
C LEU A 89 -3.39 -10.36 2.19
N GLY A 90 -2.68 -9.37 1.67
CA GLY A 90 -1.42 -8.87 2.23
C GLY A 90 -1.61 -7.85 3.35
N GLY A 91 -2.78 -7.23 3.45
CA GLY A 91 -3.13 -6.29 4.52
C GLY A 91 -4.24 -5.34 4.12
N THR A 92 -4.86 -4.72 5.12
CA THR A 92 -5.85 -3.65 4.96
C THR A 92 -5.53 -2.49 5.89
N PHE A 93 -5.88 -1.27 5.49
CA PHE A 93 -5.63 -0.08 6.31
C PHE A 93 -6.67 1.00 6.01
N LYS A 94 -7.24 1.60 7.05
CA LYS A 94 -8.19 2.71 6.90
C LYS A 94 -7.44 4.03 6.77
N LEU A 95 -7.71 4.77 5.70
CA LEU A 95 -7.31 6.15 5.53
C LEU A 95 -8.30 7.08 6.23
N GLN A 96 -7.87 8.32 6.46
CA GLN A 96 -8.74 9.36 6.98
C GLN A 96 -9.84 9.68 5.94
N PRO A 97 -11.12 9.80 6.34
CA PRO A 97 -12.23 9.96 5.40
C PRO A 97 -12.28 11.37 4.78
N ASP A 98 -11.81 12.41 5.50
CA ASP A 98 -11.86 13.82 5.10
C ASP A 98 -10.82 14.18 4.04
N ARG A 99 -10.92 13.57 2.85
CA ARG A 99 -9.92 13.67 1.78
C ARG A 99 -9.90 15.05 1.09
N LEU A 100 -8.71 15.59 0.85
CA LEU A 100 -8.44 16.77 0.03
C LEU A 100 -7.87 16.39 -1.35
N GLY A 101 -8.38 15.28 -1.91
CA GLY A 101 -7.90 14.64 -3.13
C GLY A 101 -7.89 13.12 -2.97
N GLY A 102 -7.78 12.38 -4.06
CA GLY A 102 -7.54 10.94 -3.98
C GLY A 102 -6.13 10.64 -3.46
N ALA A 103 -5.95 9.51 -2.77
CA ALA A 103 -4.66 8.99 -2.38
C ALA A 103 -3.84 8.64 -3.63
N ALA A 104 -2.54 8.94 -3.59
CA ALA A 104 -1.62 8.48 -4.61
C ALA A 104 -0.93 7.19 -4.14
N LEU A 105 -0.93 6.18 -5.01
CA LEU A 105 -0.26 4.91 -4.78
C LEU A 105 0.93 4.76 -5.73
N SER A 106 2.05 4.25 -5.21
CA SER A 106 3.16 3.82 -6.06
C SER A 106 3.92 2.64 -5.46
N ILE A 107 4.50 1.81 -6.32
CA ILE A 107 5.36 0.70 -5.92
C ILE A 107 6.76 0.94 -6.46
N LYS A 108 7.76 0.95 -5.57
CA LYS A 108 9.17 1.15 -5.94
C LYS A 108 10.04 0.15 -5.20
N LYS A 109 10.68 -0.78 -5.92
CA LYS A 109 11.62 -1.77 -5.37
C LYS A 109 11.01 -2.57 -4.20
N GLY A 110 9.80 -3.12 -4.40
CA GLY A 110 9.07 -3.88 -3.37
C GLY A 110 8.63 -3.04 -2.16
N VAL A 111 8.53 -1.72 -2.32
CA VAL A 111 7.98 -0.81 -1.30
C VAL A 111 6.73 -0.16 -1.85
N LEU A 112 5.61 -0.37 -1.16
CA LEU A 112 4.38 0.37 -1.38
C LEU A 112 4.50 1.73 -0.71
N VAL A 113 4.27 2.79 -1.46
CA VAL A 113 4.17 4.17 -0.96
C VAL A 113 2.75 4.65 -1.16
N ILE A 114 2.17 5.19 -0.09
CA ILE A 114 0.82 5.76 -0.07
C ILE A 114 0.95 7.21 0.37
N GLU A 115 0.54 8.14 -0.47
CA GLU A 115 0.49 9.57 -0.17
C GLU A 115 -0.97 9.97 -0.01
N ASP A 116 -1.34 10.51 1.16
CA ASP A 116 -2.69 10.92 1.49
C ASP A 116 -2.70 12.35 2.00
N LEU A 117 -3.71 13.12 1.61
CA LEU A 117 -3.90 14.51 2.03
C LEU A 117 -5.32 14.69 2.52
N THR A 118 -5.49 15.02 3.79
CA THR A 118 -6.81 15.16 4.43
C THR A 118 -6.96 16.46 5.21
N GLY A 119 -8.18 16.73 5.67
CA GLY A 119 -8.54 17.90 6.46
C GLY A 119 -9.26 18.98 5.64
N GLY A 120 -9.00 20.24 5.95
CA GLY A 120 -9.68 21.39 5.35
C GLY A 120 -8.77 22.60 5.25
N THR A 121 -9.00 23.59 6.11
CA THR A 121 -8.11 24.75 6.27
C THR A 121 -6.80 24.34 6.94
N THR A 122 -6.89 23.46 7.92
CA THR A 122 -5.75 22.71 8.47
C THR A 122 -5.70 21.38 7.73
N ALA A 123 -4.57 21.07 7.12
CA ALA A 123 -4.38 19.86 6.33
C ALA A 123 -3.33 18.96 6.96
N LEU A 124 -3.55 17.66 6.81
CA LEU A 124 -2.64 16.60 7.21
C LEU A 124 -2.15 15.90 5.94
N SER A 125 -0.88 16.08 5.61
CA SER A 125 -0.21 15.32 4.55
C SER A 125 0.52 14.15 5.18
N THR A 126 0.20 12.92 4.75
CA THR A 126 0.83 11.71 5.26
C THR A 126 1.40 10.88 4.13
N THR A 127 2.65 10.44 4.29
CA THR A 127 3.28 9.44 3.42
C THR A 127 3.57 8.18 4.22
N TYR A 128 2.90 7.09 3.87
CA TYR A 128 3.16 5.77 4.42
C TYR A 128 4.08 4.98 3.51
N ARG A 129 4.97 4.17 4.10
CA ARG A 129 5.83 3.24 3.36
C ARG A 129 5.69 1.86 3.97
N TYR A 130 5.33 0.89 3.14
CA TYR A 130 5.18 -0.50 3.54
C TYR A 130 6.04 -1.43 2.70
N ARG A 131 6.41 -2.56 3.29
CA ARG A 131 7.07 -3.68 2.60
C ARG A 131 6.54 -5.00 3.16
N ILE A 132 6.58 -6.06 2.36
CA ILE A 132 6.30 -7.42 2.85
C ILE A 132 7.22 -7.79 4.02
N ALA A 133 6.62 -8.25 5.12
CA ALA A 133 7.31 -8.78 6.28
C ALA A 133 8.07 -10.04 5.90
N LYS A 134 9.28 -10.21 6.46
CA LYS A 134 10.10 -11.39 6.13
C LYS A 134 9.38 -12.68 6.54
N GLY A 135 9.19 -13.56 5.57
CA GLY A 135 8.61 -14.89 5.78
C GLY A 135 7.11 -14.91 6.05
N GLN A 136 6.41 -13.79 5.86
CA GLN A 136 4.96 -13.71 6.02
C GLN A 136 4.36 -12.93 4.85
N PRO A 137 3.21 -13.36 4.28
CA PRO A 137 2.50 -12.61 3.24
C PRO A 137 1.72 -11.45 3.87
N ARG A 138 2.40 -10.58 4.64
CA ARG A 138 1.81 -9.44 5.35
C ARG A 138 2.61 -8.18 5.12
N MET A 139 1.94 -7.07 4.87
CA MET A 139 2.57 -5.76 4.77
C MET A 139 2.97 -5.25 6.14
N GLN A 140 4.20 -4.74 6.25
CA GLN A 140 4.78 -4.12 7.43
C GLN A 140 5.05 -2.64 7.14
N LEU A 141 4.64 -1.76 8.04
CA LEU A 141 5.00 -0.35 8.01
C LEU A 141 6.49 -0.20 8.27
N ILE A 142 7.20 0.46 7.36
CA ILE A 142 8.64 0.72 7.45
C ILE A 142 8.96 2.20 7.65
N GLY A 143 8.04 3.09 7.30
CA GLY A 143 8.20 4.52 7.50
C GLY A 143 6.89 5.29 7.41
N MET A 144 6.82 6.40 8.12
CA MET A 144 5.69 7.31 8.12
C MET A 144 6.21 8.75 8.21
N ASP A 145 5.85 9.58 7.23
CA ASP A 145 6.07 11.02 7.31
C ASP A 145 4.71 11.70 7.43
N VAL A 146 4.60 12.67 8.33
CA VAL A 146 3.36 13.38 8.64
C VAL A 146 3.67 14.88 8.69
N THR A 147 2.86 15.69 8.03
CA THR A 147 2.91 17.15 8.10
C THR A 147 1.52 17.69 8.38
N LEU A 148 1.34 18.35 9.52
CA LEU A 148 0.13 19.10 9.85
C LEU A 148 0.41 20.59 9.60
N TYR A 149 -0.38 21.23 8.74
CA TYR A 149 -0.13 22.63 8.35
C TYR A 149 -1.42 23.38 8.01
N SER A 150 -1.36 24.70 8.06
CA SER A 150 -2.45 25.58 7.59
C SER A 150 -2.29 25.85 6.11
N ARG A 151 -3.29 25.47 5.30
CA ARG A 151 -3.34 25.80 3.87
C ARG A 151 -3.57 27.29 3.60
N THR A 152 -3.93 28.06 4.62
CA THR A 152 -4.15 29.51 4.57
C THR A 152 -3.15 30.31 5.39
N TRP A 153 -2.09 29.66 5.89
CA TRP A 153 -1.05 30.30 6.71
C TRP A 153 -1.57 30.93 8.02
N ALA A 154 -2.72 30.49 8.50
CA ALA A 154 -3.37 31.07 9.67
C ALA A 154 -2.64 30.71 10.99
N HIS A 155 -1.88 29.63 10.99
CA HIS A 155 -1.15 29.14 12.15
C HIS A 155 0.08 28.31 11.75
N ASP A 156 0.96 28.11 12.72
CA ASP A 156 2.13 27.22 12.62
C ASP A 156 1.71 25.77 12.36
N GLY A 157 2.64 24.96 11.89
CA GLY A 157 2.46 23.54 11.65
C GLY A 157 3.49 22.70 12.37
N ASP A 158 3.37 21.39 12.23
CA ASP A 158 4.25 20.40 12.82
C ASP A 158 4.58 19.34 11.77
N GLU A 159 5.82 18.87 11.75
CA GLU A 159 6.25 17.75 10.91
C GLU A 159 6.84 16.62 11.76
N MET A 160 6.65 15.39 11.29
CA MET A 160 7.33 14.20 11.78
C MET A 160 7.79 13.36 10.59
N SER A 161 9.02 12.85 10.66
CA SER A 161 9.50 11.73 9.86
C SER A 161 9.91 10.60 10.79
N TRP A 162 9.35 9.41 10.57
CA TRP A 162 9.60 8.24 11.40
C TRP A 162 10.02 7.05 10.55
N ASN A 163 11.24 6.58 10.78
CA ASN A 163 11.70 5.28 10.29
C ASN A 163 11.32 4.20 11.31
N VAL A 164 10.28 3.41 11.02
CA VAL A 164 9.70 2.43 11.96
C VAL A 164 10.66 1.27 12.24
N LEU A 165 11.45 0.87 11.24
CA LEU A 165 12.39 -0.25 11.36
C LEU A 165 13.52 0.04 12.35
N THR A 166 14.03 1.27 12.34
CA THR A 166 15.13 1.68 13.22
C THR A 166 14.64 2.35 14.48
N GLY A 167 13.45 2.96 14.45
CA GLY A 167 12.93 3.84 15.47
C GLY A 167 13.42 5.28 15.36
N ASP A 168 14.25 5.62 14.37
CA ASP A 168 14.75 6.98 14.21
C ASP A 168 13.58 7.92 13.86
N THR A 169 13.43 8.98 14.66
CA THR A 169 12.34 9.95 14.52
C THR A 169 12.91 11.36 14.51
N VAL A 170 12.44 12.15 13.55
CA VAL A 170 12.73 13.58 13.42
C VAL A 170 11.42 14.33 13.50
N THR A 171 11.36 15.37 14.31
CA THR A 171 10.21 16.29 14.36
C THR A 171 10.68 17.72 14.21
N SER A 172 9.86 18.57 13.60
CA SER A 172 10.14 20.00 13.45
C SER A 172 8.88 20.83 13.62
N LEU A 173 9.04 22.06 14.10
CA LEU A 173 7.98 23.07 14.10
C LEU A 173 8.05 23.82 12.76
N LEU A 174 6.91 24.01 12.10
CA LEU A 174 6.81 24.84 10.89
C LEU A 174 6.25 26.21 11.29
N LYS A 175 7.11 27.23 11.33
CA LYS A 175 6.71 28.59 11.71
C LYS A 175 6.21 29.35 10.50
N VAL A 176 5.02 29.95 10.60
CA VAL A 176 4.55 30.87 9.55
C VAL A 176 5.43 32.12 9.55
N ARG A 177 5.91 32.50 8.36
CA ARG A 177 6.62 33.74 8.07
C ARG A 177 5.92 34.48 6.95
N GLY A 178 6.04 35.82 6.98
CA GLY A 178 5.35 36.67 6.02
C GLY A 178 3.84 36.77 6.29
N SER A 179 3.10 37.27 5.29
CA SER A 179 1.65 37.44 5.35
C SER A 179 1.07 37.49 3.94
N GLY A 180 -0.18 37.05 3.76
CA GLY A 180 -0.85 37.09 2.45
C GLY A 180 -0.20 36.14 1.45
N GLU A 181 0.08 36.64 0.24
CA GLU A 181 0.66 35.85 -0.85
C GLU A 181 2.14 35.49 -0.63
N ASP A 182 2.86 36.26 0.20
CA ASP A 182 4.27 36.02 0.54
C ASP A 182 4.43 35.10 1.76
N ALA A 183 3.32 34.56 2.28
CA ALA A 183 3.38 33.69 3.44
C ALA A 183 4.04 32.34 3.11
N SER A 184 4.88 31.87 4.01
CA SER A 184 5.63 30.60 3.87
C SER A 184 5.88 29.95 5.21
N TYR A 185 6.31 28.68 5.19
CA TYR A 185 6.80 27.97 6.36
C TYR A 185 8.32 28.02 6.44
N GLU A 186 8.83 28.38 7.61
CA GLU A 186 10.22 28.19 8.01
C GLU A 186 10.31 27.05 9.02
N THR A 187 11.14 26.05 8.75
CA THR A 187 11.37 24.94 9.68
C THR A 187 12.21 25.41 10.86
N LEU A 188 11.66 25.32 12.07
CA LEU A 188 12.30 25.63 13.34
C LEU A 188 12.34 24.41 14.26
N TYR A 189 13.25 24.45 15.24
CA TYR A 189 13.30 23.51 16.36
C TYR A 189 13.23 22.02 15.98
N THR A 190 14.12 21.60 15.07
CA THR A 190 14.23 20.18 14.73
C THR A 190 14.76 19.36 15.90
N ARG A 191 13.99 18.37 16.34
CA ARG A 191 14.38 17.37 17.35
C ARG A 191 14.59 16.03 16.68
N LYS A 192 15.67 15.34 17.06
CA LYS A 192 15.95 13.97 16.64
C LYS A 192 16.02 13.10 17.87
N PHE A 193 15.31 11.98 17.85
CA PHE A 193 15.31 11.02 18.93
C PHE A 193 14.99 9.63 18.38
N LYS A 194 15.04 8.63 19.25
CA LYS A 194 14.82 7.25 18.89
C LYS A 194 13.67 6.67 19.68
N ARG A 195 12.68 6.14 18.97
CA ARG A 195 11.58 5.35 19.52
C ARG A 195 12.01 3.88 19.59
N PRO A 196 11.42 3.07 20.48
CA PRO A 196 11.62 1.62 20.41
C PRO A 196 11.21 1.08 19.04
N ALA A 197 12.13 0.38 18.37
CA ALA A 197 11.82 -0.28 17.12
C ALA A 197 10.82 -1.41 17.37
N ARG A 198 9.78 -1.49 16.54
CA ARG A 198 8.76 -2.54 16.61
C ARG A 198 8.24 -2.87 15.23
N THR A 199 7.82 -4.11 15.05
CA THR A 199 7.08 -4.52 13.85
C THR A 199 5.65 -4.02 13.96
N ILE A 200 5.21 -3.27 12.96
CA ILE A 200 3.83 -2.79 12.83
C ILE A 200 3.33 -3.34 11.50
N TYR A 201 2.31 -4.20 11.54
CA TYR A 201 1.66 -4.65 10.32
C TYR A 201 0.68 -3.59 9.81
N MET A 202 0.33 -3.66 8.54
CA MET A 202 -0.55 -2.67 7.89
C MET A 202 -1.89 -2.50 8.61
N ASP A 203 -2.47 -3.59 9.11
CA ASP A 203 -3.73 -3.59 9.87
C ASP A 203 -3.61 -2.87 11.23
N ASP A 204 -2.38 -2.75 11.76
CA ASP A 204 -2.05 -2.13 13.04
C ASP A 204 -1.45 -0.72 12.86
N THR A 205 -1.56 -0.13 11.66
CA THR A 205 -0.98 1.18 11.37
C THR A 205 -1.58 2.24 12.30
N PRO A 206 -0.74 3.00 13.02
CA PRO A 206 -1.23 3.99 13.96
C PRO A 206 -1.77 5.23 13.22
N GLU A 207 -2.68 5.94 13.88
CA GLU A 207 -3.28 7.17 13.34
C GLU A 207 -2.21 8.28 13.25
N PRO A 208 -1.97 8.87 12.08
CA PRO A 208 -0.84 9.77 11.83
C PRO A 208 -0.87 11.07 12.65
N GLU A 209 -2.03 11.70 12.84
CA GLU A 209 -2.12 12.96 13.59
C GLU A 209 -1.83 12.72 15.08
N PHE A 210 -2.38 11.66 15.66
CA PHE A 210 -2.12 11.24 17.03
C PHE A 210 -0.64 10.94 17.24
N GLU A 211 -0.01 10.22 16.31
CA GLU A 211 1.42 9.94 16.36
C GLU A 211 2.25 11.22 16.34
N LEU A 212 1.96 12.15 15.41
CA LEU A 212 2.61 13.46 15.35
C LEU A 212 2.45 14.23 16.66
N ILE A 213 1.22 14.38 17.15
CA ILE A 213 0.90 15.10 18.39
C ILE A 213 1.65 14.48 19.58
N SER A 214 1.74 13.15 19.67
CA SER A 214 2.39 12.46 20.77
C SER A 214 3.88 12.78 20.89
N VAL A 215 4.53 13.13 19.78
CA VAL A 215 5.97 13.41 19.72
C VAL A 215 6.31 14.89 19.62
N THR A 216 5.37 15.74 19.23
CA THR A 216 5.56 17.20 19.21
C THR A 216 5.12 17.87 20.50
N LYS A 217 4.06 17.39 21.17
CA LYS A 217 3.57 17.93 22.47
C LYS A 217 4.41 17.56 23.70
N ALA A 218 5.63 17.07 23.53
CA ALA A 218 6.53 16.82 24.64
C ALA A 218 7.14 18.13 25.19
N LYS A 219 6.44 18.65 26.22
CA LYS A 219 6.79 19.56 27.34
C LYS A 219 7.53 20.86 27.08
#